data_AF-A0A3M7H0Q8-F1
#
_entry.id   AF-A0A3M7H0Q8-F1
#
_cell.length_a   1.000
_cell.length_b   1.000
_cell.length_c   1.000
_cell.angle_alpha   90.00
_cell.angle_beta   90.00
_cell.angle_gamma   90.00
#
_symmetry.space_group_name_H-M   'P 1'
#
loop_
_entity.id
_entity.type
_entity.pdbx_description
1 polymer ?
#
loop_
_entity_poly.entity_id
_entity_poly.type
_entity_poly.pdbx_seq_one_letter_code
_entity_poly.pdbx_strand_id
1 'polypeptide(L)'
;MIASGRIAHLASRAADFGVWQTSSMPVYAALRSPVSENPPSVVGAEAIAPKVDMFKVRERKRDIVNSFRAGSEARLANVEGLEVIFGEAHFSSPNVIEVTVAGSESLELEAGTFFINTGERPTMPHLPGLDAVLQGKQKTQVLDSTSIQELEEVPEKLIVLGGGYIGLEFGQLFQRLGSKVTIVQRGSQLLPREDAEVSAAVKEIVESEGVEVLLNAQASGIKTSDGAIFPITLDCNVQDTAISLEGSHILLATGRQPNTDTLRLDKAGVVTDTKGHIQVNTTLQTSTPHIYALGDCHGGPAFTHISYDDFRIIRDHFIHNTTAARTTENRLVPYTVYTDPQLGHIGLHESEAQEKLPSKKIQTAVMPMKYVARALETDETRGLMKAVVDGESGEILGFTCLGVEGGEIMSLVQVAMMGKLTYRDLQEAVFAHPTLAESLNNLWGFLK
;
A
#
# COMPACT_ATOMS: atom_id res chain seq x y z
N MET A 1 -17.77 -12.71 -22.81
CA MET A 1 -18.23 -14.09 -22.44
C MET A 1 -17.25 -14.77 -21.49
N ILE A 2 -15.95 -14.80 -21.81
CA ILE A 2 -14.93 -15.39 -20.92
C ILE A 2 -14.89 -14.67 -19.57
N ALA A 3 -14.89 -13.32 -19.57
CA ALA A 3 -14.95 -12.52 -18.34
C ALA A 3 -16.15 -12.90 -17.45
N SER A 4 -17.34 -13.04 -18.03
CA SER A 4 -18.56 -13.47 -17.31
C SER A 4 -18.40 -14.87 -16.67
N GLY A 5 -17.73 -15.79 -17.34
CA GLY A 5 -17.40 -17.11 -16.78
C GLY A 5 -16.48 -17.03 -15.56
N ARG A 6 -15.49 -16.13 -15.58
CA ARG A 6 -14.63 -15.85 -14.42
C ARG A 6 -15.44 -15.29 -13.25
N ILE A 7 -16.31 -14.32 -13.49
CA ILE A 7 -17.19 -13.77 -12.45
C ILE A 7 -18.10 -14.84 -11.85
N ALA A 8 -18.71 -15.69 -12.69
CA ALA A 8 -19.51 -16.82 -12.19
C ALA A 8 -18.68 -17.78 -11.32
N HIS A 9 -17.44 -18.08 -11.72
CA HIS A 9 -16.54 -18.90 -10.91
C HIS A 9 -16.17 -18.24 -9.59
N LEU A 10 -15.80 -16.96 -9.59
CA LEU A 10 -15.48 -16.21 -8.36
C LEU A 10 -16.69 -16.13 -7.43
N ALA A 11 -17.88 -15.84 -7.97
CA ALA A 11 -19.13 -15.82 -7.22
C ALA A 11 -19.45 -17.19 -6.60
N SER A 12 -19.23 -18.28 -7.34
CA SER A 12 -19.43 -19.65 -6.81
C SER A 12 -18.50 -19.98 -5.64
N ARG A 13 -17.38 -19.28 -5.53
CA ARG A 13 -16.38 -19.44 -4.47
C ARG A 13 -16.46 -18.37 -3.38
N ALA A 14 -17.39 -17.42 -3.46
CA ALA A 14 -17.50 -16.33 -2.47
C ALA A 14 -17.54 -16.88 -1.03
N ALA A 15 -18.19 -18.03 -0.85
CA ALA A 15 -18.26 -18.72 0.42
C ALA A 15 -16.90 -19.14 0.99
N ASP A 16 -15.93 -19.50 0.15
CA ASP A 16 -14.56 -19.82 0.56
C ASP A 16 -13.85 -18.62 1.19
N PHE A 17 -14.30 -17.40 0.86
CA PHE A 17 -13.77 -16.14 1.35
C PHE A 17 -14.62 -15.52 2.47
N GLY A 18 -15.62 -16.24 2.99
CA GLY A 18 -16.51 -15.72 4.05
C GLY A 18 -17.54 -14.71 3.55
N VAL A 19 -17.82 -14.67 2.25
CA VAL A 19 -18.78 -13.75 1.64
C VAL A 19 -19.91 -14.53 0.98
N TRP A 20 -21.16 -14.13 1.21
CA TRP A 20 -22.32 -14.75 0.57
C TRP A 20 -23.35 -13.70 0.13
N GLN A 21 -23.92 -13.90 -1.04
CA GLN A 21 -25.12 -13.17 -1.48
C GLN A 21 -26.34 -13.91 -0.95
N THR A 22 -27.26 -13.21 -0.29
CA THR A 22 -28.57 -13.79 0.02
C THR A 22 -29.39 -13.88 -1.25
N SER A 23 -29.63 -15.09 -1.77
CA SER A 23 -30.68 -15.27 -2.75
C SER A 23 -32.05 -15.09 -2.08
N SER A 24 -32.77 -14.02 -2.37
CA SER A 24 -34.22 -14.16 -2.54
C SER A 24 -34.46 -14.74 -3.93
N MET A 25 -34.53 -16.08 -3.99
CA MET A 25 -34.85 -16.94 -5.14
C MET A 25 -33.84 -17.07 -6.30
N PRO A 26 -33.81 -18.24 -6.97
CA PRO A 26 -33.01 -18.44 -8.17
C PRO A 26 -33.65 -17.68 -9.34
N VAL A 27 -32.93 -16.70 -9.88
CA VAL A 27 -33.26 -15.96 -11.12
C VAL A 27 -33.40 -16.90 -12.34
N TYR A 28 -33.06 -18.19 -12.20
CA TYR A 28 -33.23 -19.20 -13.25
C TYR A 28 -34.69 -19.56 -13.61
N ALA A 29 -35.70 -19.14 -12.83
CA ALA A 29 -37.10 -19.42 -13.16
C ALA A 29 -37.75 -18.42 -14.16
N ALA A 30 -37.15 -17.24 -14.37
CA ALA A 30 -37.77 -16.17 -15.19
C ALA A 30 -37.33 -16.16 -16.66
N LEU A 31 -36.30 -16.90 -17.04
CA LEU A 31 -35.73 -16.90 -18.40
C LEU A 31 -36.39 -17.90 -19.37
N ARG A 32 -37.57 -18.45 -19.05
CA ARG A 32 -38.35 -19.34 -19.93
C ARG A 32 -39.67 -18.73 -20.43
N SER A 33 -39.75 -17.41 -20.57
CA SER A 33 -40.86 -16.79 -21.29
C SER A 33 -40.40 -16.31 -22.67
N PRO A 34 -41.14 -16.58 -23.76
CA PRO A 34 -40.70 -16.24 -25.11
C PRO A 34 -40.67 -14.73 -25.31
N VAL A 35 -39.60 -14.29 -25.98
CA VAL A 35 -39.31 -12.99 -26.60
C VAL A 35 -40.47 -11.97 -26.56
N SER A 36 -40.33 -10.97 -25.68
CA SER A 36 -41.03 -9.69 -25.79
C SER A 36 -40.15 -8.73 -26.59
N GLU A 37 -40.70 -8.08 -27.61
CA GLU A 37 -40.04 -7.16 -28.55
C GLU A 37 -39.55 -5.83 -27.94
N ASN A 38 -39.59 -5.69 -26.61
CA ASN A 38 -38.90 -4.63 -25.88
C ASN A 38 -38.16 -5.25 -24.69
N PRO A 39 -36.82 -5.28 -24.67
CA PRO A 39 -36.10 -5.67 -23.47
C PRO A 39 -36.40 -4.62 -22.39
N PRO A 40 -36.84 -5.01 -21.18
CA PRO A 40 -36.92 -4.07 -20.08
C PRO A 40 -35.52 -3.52 -19.87
N SER A 41 -35.39 -2.19 -19.82
CA SER A 41 -34.18 -1.53 -19.35
C SER A 41 -33.79 -2.17 -18.02
N VAL A 42 -32.55 -2.66 -17.91
CA VAL A 42 -32.00 -3.17 -16.64
C VAL A 42 -31.76 -1.97 -15.73
N VAL A 43 -32.86 -1.41 -15.23
CA VAL A 43 -32.92 -0.43 -14.15
C VAL A 43 -33.32 -1.23 -12.93
N GLY A 44 -32.43 -1.32 -11.95
CA GLY A 44 -32.76 -1.76 -10.60
C GLY A 44 -32.67 -3.26 -10.33
N ALA A 45 -31.49 -3.86 -10.48
CA ALA A 45 -31.12 -4.89 -9.51
C ALA A 45 -30.67 -4.13 -8.25
N GLU A 46 -31.50 -4.11 -7.20
CA GLU A 46 -31.03 -3.65 -5.89
C GLU A 46 -29.75 -4.42 -5.56
N ALA A 47 -28.65 -3.70 -5.33
CA ALA A 47 -27.40 -4.31 -4.93
C ALA A 47 -27.63 -5.05 -3.61
N ILE A 48 -27.66 -6.39 -3.67
CA ILE A 48 -27.81 -7.23 -2.48
C ILE A 48 -26.52 -7.06 -1.68
N ALA A 49 -26.62 -6.39 -0.52
CA ALA A 49 -25.49 -6.22 0.37
C ALA A 49 -24.88 -7.60 0.71
N PRO A 50 -23.56 -7.78 0.60
CA PRO A 50 -22.92 -9.03 0.95
C PRO A 50 -23.12 -9.30 2.44
N LYS A 51 -23.43 -10.55 2.78
CA LYS A 51 -23.25 -11.03 4.14
C LYS A 51 -21.80 -11.47 4.30
N VAL A 52 -21.12 -10.96 5.32
CA VAL A 52 -19.71 -11.21 5.59
C VAL A 52 -19.56 -11.94 6.91
N ASP A 53 -18.84 -13.05 6.88
CA ASP A 53 -18.32 -13.76 8.04
C ASP A 53 -16.87 -13.35 8.25
N MET A 54 -16.69 -12.34 9.10
CA MET A 54 -15.37 -11.77 9.40
C MET A 54 -14.46 -12.75 10.14
N PHE A 55 -15.01 -13.73 10.86
CA PHE A 55 -14.21 -14.80 11.44
C PHE A 55 -13.53 -15.60 10.32
N LYS A 56 -14.29 -16.04 9.31
CA LYS A 56 -13.72 -16.77 8.16
C LYS A 56 -12.73 -15.94 7.33
N VAL A 57 -13.04 -14.65 7.11
CA VAL A 57 -12.11 -13.71 6.43
C VAL A 57 -10.77 -13.63 7.19
N ARG A 58 -10.84 -13.42 8.50
CA ARG A 58 -9.66 -13.28 9.37
C ARG A 58 -8.85 -14.56 9.47
N GLU A 59 -9.50 -15.70 9.67
CA GLU A 59 -8.80 -16.99 9.77
C GLU A 59 -8.09 -17.36 8.46
N ARG A 60 -8.73 -17.14 7.30
CA ARG A 60 -8.07 -17.33 6.01
C ARG A 60 -6.79 -16.50 5.89
N LYS A 61 -6.82 -15.22 6.31
CA LYS A 61 -5.62 -14.38 6.34
C LYS A 61 -4.57 -14.93 7.32
N ARG A 62 -4.98 -15.36 8.52
CA ARG A 62 -4.06 -15.93 9.53
C ARG A 62 -3.41 -17.22 9.02
N ASP A 63 -4.14 -18.09 8.34
CA ASP A 63 -3.60 -19.31 7.74
C ASP A 63 -2.48 -19.01 6.75
N ILE A 64 -2.69 -18.02 5.88
CA ILE A 64 -1.67 -17.55 4.94
C ILE A 64 -0.45 -17.02 5.72
N VAL A 65 -0.65 -16.09 6.65
CA VAL A 65 0.45 -15.51 7.46
C VAL A 65 1.23 -16.60 8.20
N ASN A 66 0.53 -17.54 8.83
CA ASN A 66 1.13 -18.66 9.54
C ASN A 66 1.93 -19.56 8.61
N SER A 67 1.43 -19.86 7.42
CA SER A 67 2.15 -20.66 6.42
C SER A 67 3.47 -20.00 6.01
N PHE A 68 3.46 -18.69 5.71
CA PHE A 68 4.67 -17.95 5.35
C PHE A 68 5.65 -17.85 6.51
N ARG A 69 5.16 -17.53 7.72
CA ARG A 69 5.99 -17.42 8.93
C ARG A 69 6.65 -18.75 9.29
N ALA A 70 5.87 -19.83 9.40
CA ALA A 70 6.38 -21.16 9.74
C ALA A 70 7.39 -21.65 8.68
N GLY A 71 7.14 -21.38 7.40
CA GLY A 71 8.08 -21.68 6.33
C GLY A 71 9.42 -20.92 6.47
N SER A 72 9.39 -19.67 6.90
CA SER A 72 10.60 -18.86 7.13
C SER A 72 11.36 -19.30 8.39
N GLU A 73 10.66 -19.52 9.50
CA GLU A 73 11.26 -20.05 10.74
C GLU A 73 11.93 -21.40 10.51
N ALA A 74 11.26 -22.31 9.80
CA ALA A 74 11.81 -23.61 9.44
C ALA A 74 13.07 -23.49 8.57
N ARG A 75 13.10 -22.54 7.62
CA ARG A 75 14.31 -22.31 6.80
C ARG A 75 15.47 -21.81 7.67
N LEU A 76 15.23 -20.84 8.56
CA LEU A 76 16.26 -20.28 9.44
C LEU A 76 16.82 -21.32 10.42
N ALA A 77 15.96 -22.15 11.01
CA ALA A 77 16.37 -23.19 11.96
C ALA A 77 17.28 -24.28 11.35
N ASN A 78 17.31 -24.40 10.02
CA ASN A 78 18.11 -25.38 9.30
C ASN A 78 19.39 -24.79 8.66
N VAL A 79 19.72 -23.52 8.94
CA VAL A 79 20.96 -22.91 8.45
C VAL A 79 22.10 -23.22 9.41
N GLU A 80 23.11 -23.95 8.92
CA GLU A 80 24.32 -24.24 9.70
C GLU A 80 25.05 -22.93 10.06
N GLY A 81 25.40 -22.76 11.33
CA GLY A 81 26.09 -21.56 11.83
C GLY A 81 25.21 -20.34 12.07
N LEU A 82 23.88 -20.46 11.95
CA LEU A 82 22.93 -19.41 12.32
C LEU A 82 22.28 -19.71 13.68
N GLU A 83 22.37 -18.75 14.60
CA GLU A 83 21.61 -18.76 15.85
C GLU A 83 20.45 -17.75 15.75
N VAL A 84 19.24 -18.19 16.08
CA VAL A 84 18.03 -17.35 16.10
C VAL A 84 17.59 -17.15 17.55
N ILE A 85 17.61 -15.91 18.01
CA ILE A 85 17.26 -15.54 19.38
C ILE A 85 15.96 -14.74 19.35
N PHE A 86 14.94 -15.24 20.05
CA PHE A 86 13.65 -14.56 20.21
C PHE A 86 13.68 -13.69 21.48
N GLY A 87 14.07 -12.42 21.31
CA GLY A 87 14.13 -11.46 22.41
C GLY A 87 14.20 -10.01 21.92
N GLU A 88 14.16 -9.08 22.86
CA GLU A 88 14.32 -7.65 22.59
C GLU A 88 15.78 -7.25 22.80
N ALA A 89 16.41 -6.70 21.75
CA ALA A 89 17.81 -6.31 21.77
C ALA A 89 17.99 -4.79 21.83
N HIS A 90 18.97 -4.33 22.60
CA HIS A 90 19.40 -2.94 22.62
C HIS A 90 20.92 -2.83 22.83
N PHE A 91 21.53 -1.76 22.35
CA PHE A 91 22.97 -1.54 22.51
C PHE A 91 23.32 -1.15 23.96
N SER A 92 24.34 -1.80 24.51
CA SER A 92 25.00 -1.42 25.77
C SER A 92 26.34 -0.71 25.51
N SER A 93 26.96 -0.97 24.36
CA SER A 93 28.15 -0.29 23.83
C SER A 93 28.20 -0.40 22.29
N PRO A 94 29.20 0.19 21.60
CA PRO A 94 29.32 0.04 20.14
C PRO A 94 29.46 -1.40 19.64
N ASN A 95 29.95 -2.32 20.48
CA ASN A 95 30.21 -3.70 20.08
C ASN A 95 29.34 -4.72 20.79
N VAL A 96 28.48 -4.30 21.72
CA VAL A 96 27.72 -5.19 22.60
C VAL A 96 26.26 -4.81 22.62
N ILE A 97 25.39 -5.82 22.47
CA ILE A 97 23.96 -5.72 22.71
C ILE A 97 23.57 -6.55 23.93
N GLU A 98 22.58 -6.06 24.66
CA GLU A 98 21.85 -6.83 25.67
C GLU A 98 20.54 -7.32 25.04
N VAL A 99 20.26 -8.62 25.15
CA VAL A 99 19.05 -9.26 24.64
C VAL A 99 18.23 -9.80 25.79
N THR A 100 17.03 -9.23 25.98
CA THR A 100 16.06 -9.73 26.96
C THR A 100 15.20 -10.81 26.33
N VAL A 101 15.33 -12.05 26.81
CA VAL A 101 14.49 -13.19 26.40
C VAL A 101 13.43 -13.42 27.46
N ALA A 102 12.16 -13.56 27.06
CA ALA A 102 11.05 -13.69 27.99
C ALA A 102 11.25 -14.89 28.95
N GLY A 103 11.20 -14.63 30.25
CA GLY A 103 11.35 -15.65 31.29
C GLY A 103 12.78 -16.17 31.51
N SER A 104 13.79 -15.49 30.95
CA SER A 104 15.21 -15.83 31.09
C SER A 104 16.02 -14.63 31.57
N GLU A 105 17.26 -14.85 31.99
CA GLU A 105 18.22 -13.77 32.23
C GLU A 105 18.60 -13.09 30.89
N SER A 106 18.94 -11.80 30.93
CA SER A 106 19.44 -11.08 29.76
C SER A 106 20.76 -11.70 29.26
N LEU A 107 20.91 -11.77 27.95
CA LEU A 107 22.12 -12.22 27.27
C LEU A 107 22.93 -11.00 26.82
N GLU A 108 24.24 -10.99 27.08
CA GLU A 108 25.16 -10.03 26.45
C GLU A 108 25.83 -10.69 25.25
N LEU A 109 25.72 -10.05 24.08
CA LEU A 109 26.31 -10.54 22.84
C LEU A 109 27.25 -9.48 22.27
N GLU A 110 28.52 -9.87 22.07
CA GLU A 110 29.51 -9.06 21.38
C GLU A 110 29.61 -9.48 19.91
N ALA A 111 29.65 -8.50 18.99
CA ALA A 111 29.82 -8.79 17.56
C ALA A 111 30.75 -7.78 16.88
N GLY A 112 31.50 -8.25 15.89
CA GLY A 112 32.36 -7.40 15.06
C GLY A 112 31.61 -6.61 14.00
N THR A 113 30.34 -6.92 13.72
CA THR A 113 29.50 -6.21 12.74
C THR A 113 28.03 -6.35 13.12
N PHE A 114 27.26 -5.27 12.98
CA PHE A 114 25.82 -5.25 13.22
C PHE A 114 25.05 -4.81 11.97
N PHE A 115 23.91 -5.46 11.73
CA PHE A 115 22.94 -5.09 10.71
C PHE A 115 21.59 -4.79 11.38
N ILE A 116 21.20 -3.53 11.41
CA ILE A 116 19.94 -3.08 12.01
C ILE A 116 18.86 -3.09 10.92
N ASN A 117 17.81 -3.89 11.10
CA ASN A 117 16.66 -3.94 10.19
C ASN A 117 15.36 -4.06 11.00
N THR A 118 15.13 -3.09 11.90
CA THR A 118 14.00 -3.12 12.85
C THR A 118 12.69 -2.61 12.24
N GLY A 119 12.73 -2.10 11.00
CA GLY A 119 11.55 -1.61 10.28
C GLY A 119 10.87 -0.42 10.96
N GLU A 120 9.57 -0.27 10.69
CA GLU A 120 8.71 0.79 11.20
C GLU A 120 7.43 0.24 11.85
N ARG A 121 6.76 1.08 12.64
CA ARG A 121 5.42 0.85 13.19
C ARG A 121 4.47 2.00 12.87
N PRO A 122 3.14 1.81 12.93
CA PRO A 122 2.19 2.91 12.77
C PRO A 122 2.45 4.06 13.72
N THR A 123 2.38 5.30 13.22
CA THR A 123 2.52 6.50 14.06
C THR A 123 1.18 6.84 14.69
N MET A 124 1.19 7.10 15.99
CA MET A 124 0.05 7.71 16.68
C MET A 124 0.08 9.23 16.44
N PRO A 125 -0.94 9.82 15.81
CA PRO A 125 -0.96 11.26 15.56
C PRO A 125 -1.17 12.02 16.88
N HIS A 126 -0.61 13.22 16.97
CA HIS A 126 -0.99 14.15 18.03
C HIS A 126 -2.41 14.65 17.76
N LEU A 127 -3.39 14.04 18.44
CA LEU A 127 -4.81 14.34 18.31
C LEU A 127 -5.40 14.56 19.71
N PRO A 128 -5.87 15.77 20.05
CA PRO A 128 -6.46 16.04 21.37
C PRO A 128 -7.55 15.02 21.73
N GLY A 129 -7.46 14.46 22.94
CA GLY A 129 -8.38 13.44 23.45
C GLY A 129 -7.99 11.99 23.15
N LEU A 130 -7.05 11.73 22.22
CA LEU A 130 -6.66 10.38 21.82
C LEU A 130 -6.12 9.53 22.98
N ASP A 131 -5.23 10.08 23.81
CA ASP A 131 -4.68 9.37 24.97
C ASP A 131 -5.77 8.94 25.96
N ALA A 132 -6.79 9.78 26.15
CA ALA A 132 -7.92 9.46 27.02
C ALA A 132 -8.77 8.32 26.45
N VAL A 133 -8.97 8.27 25.13
CA VAL A 133 -9.68 7.17 24.46
C VAL A 133 -8.90 5.86 24.58
N LEU A 134 -7.57 5.90 24.40
CA LEU A 134 -6.69 4.72 24.48
C LEU A 134 -6.58 4.13 25.89
N GLN A 135 -6.74 4.96 26.92
CA GLN A 135 -6.83 4.53 28.32
C GLN A 135 -8.25 4.10 28.72
N GLY A 136 -9.25 4.45 27.91
CA GLY A 136 -10.66 4.19 28.15
C GLY A 136 -11.15 2.83 27.68
N LYS A 137 -12.47 2.62 27.80
CA LYS A 137 -13.15 1.38 27.39
C LYS A 137 -13.16 1.19 25.87
N GLN A 138 -13.13 2.28 25.11
CA GLN A 138 -13.26 2.28 23.65
C GLN A 138 -11.92 2.17 22.90
N LYS A 139 -10.82 1.81 23.58
CA LYS A 139 -9.50 1.70 22.94
C LYS A 139 -9.47 0.75 21.74
N THR A 140 -10.31 -0.29 21.73
CA THR A 140 -10.37 -1.27 20.62
C THR A 140 -11.11 -0.73 19.40
N GLN A 141 -11.79 0.42 19.50
CA GLN A 141 -12.40 1.13 18.37
C GLN A 141 -11.41 2.09 17.70
N VAL A 142 -10.25 2.34 18.31
CA VAL A 142 -9.14 3.08 17.69
C VAL A 142 -8.16 2.08 17.10
N LEU A 143 -8.13 2.04 15.78
CA LEU A 143 -7.41 1.04 15.01
C LEU A 143 -6.15 1.64 14.38
N ASP A 144 -5.16 0.79 14.18
CA ASP A 144 -4.02 1.02 13.30
C ASP A 144 -4.03 -0.04 12.19
N SER A 145 -3.02 -0.02 11.32
CA SER A 145 -2.91 -1.00 10.23
C SER A 145 -2.78 -2.45 10.72
N THR A 146 -2.39 -2.68 11.97
CA THR A 146 -2.25 -4.02 12.56
C THR A 146 -3.58 -4.49 13.14
N SER A 147 -4.20 -3.70 14.02
CA SER A 147 -5.43 -4.08 14.73
C SER A 147 -6.64 -4.16 13.82
N ILE A 148 -6.70 -3.37 12.74
CA ILE A 148 -7.81 -3.45 11.77
C ILE A 148 -7.88 -4.82 11.06
N GLN A 149 -6.74 -5.49 10.89
CA GLN A 149 -6.66 -6.83 10.28
C GLN A 149 -7.16 -7.94 11.21
N GLU A 150 -7.42 -7.63 12.48
CA GLU A 150 -7.84 -8.59 13.50
C GLU A 150 -9.31 -8.46 13.90
N LEU A 151 -10.04 -7.50 13.29
CA LEU A 151 -11.47 -7.30 13.53
C LEU A 151 -12.28 -8.57 13.30
N GLU A 152 -13.25 -8.79 14.20
CA GLU A 152 -14.18 -9.93 14.17
C GLU A 152 -15.54 -9.56 13.56
N GLU A 153 -15.72 -8.29 13.24
CA GLU A 153 -16.94 -7.71 12.67
C GLU A 153 -16.59 -6.64 11.63
N VAL A 154 -17.54 -6.37 10.73
CA VAL A 154 -17.44 -5.25 9.80
C VAL A 154 -17.88 -3.99 10.57
N PRO A 155 -17.03 -2.95 10.70
CA PRO A 155 -17.45 -1.70 11.33
C PRO A 155 -18.64 -1.10 10.61
N GLU A 156 -19.72 -0.77 11.31
CA GLU A 156 -20.87 -0.12 10.65
C GLU A 156 -20.50 1.25 10.02
N LYS A 157 -19.70 2.06 10.74
CA LYS A 157 -19.15 3.32 10.26
C LYS A 157 -17.66 3.41 10.57
N LEU A 158 -16.82 3.39 9.54
CA LEU A 158 -15.38 3.47 9.67
C LEU A 158 -14.89 4.86 9.25
N ILE A 159 -14.32 5.60 10.20
CA ILE A 159 -13.59 6.83 9.90
C ILE A 159 -12.14 6.45 9.60
N VAL A 160 -11.58 6.89 8.48
CA VAL A 160 -10.17 6.68 8.13
C VAL A 160 -9.45 8.01 8.17
N LEU A 161 -8.52 8.17 9.12
CA LEU A 161 -7.70 9.38 9.22
C LEU A 161 -6.40 9.19 8.44
N GLY A 162 -6.36 9.74 7.22
CA GLY A 162 -5.22 9.69 6.30
C GLY A 162 -5.57 9.08 4.94
N GLY A 163 -5.41 9.86 3.87
CA GLY A 163 -5.65 9.47 2.47
C GLY A 163 -4.41 8.94 1.74
N GLY A 164 -3.53 8.22 2.44
CA GLY A 164 -2.37 7.52 1.87
C GLY A 164 -2.68 6.06 1.52
N TYR A 165 -1.66 5.28 1.14
CA TYR A 165 -1.80 3.90 0.64
C TYR A 165 -2.63 3.01 1.58
N ILE A 166 -2.22 2.92 2.86
CA ILE A 166 -2.89 2.12 3.89
C ILE A 166 -4.35 2.54 4.07
N GLY A 167 -4.61 3.85 4.15
CA GLY A 167 -5.96 4.37 4.37
C GLY A 167 -6.90 4.05 3.21
N LEU A 168 -6.40 4.10 1.97
CA LEU A 168 -7.19 3.78 0.78
C LEU A 168 -7.44 2.28 0.63
N GLU A 169 -6.43 1.44 0.84
CA GLU A 169 -6.58 -0.02 0.76
C GLU A 169 -7.60 -0.53 1.78
N PHE A 170 -7.46 -0.14 3.05
CA PHE A 170 -8.43 -0.55 4.08
C PHE A 170 -9.78 0.16 3.93
N GLY A 171 -9.79 1.44 3.54
CA GLY A 171 -11.03 2.17 3.30
C GLY A 171 -11.88 1.51 2.22
N GLN A 172 -11.27 1.16 1.09
CA GLN A 172 -11.97 0.47 0.01
C GLN A 172 -12.36 -0.96 0.39
N LEU A 173 -11.49 -1.69 1.10
CA LEU A 173 -11.79 -3.03 1.60
C LEU A 173 -13.06 -3.01 2.46
N PHE A 174 -13.10 -2.17 3.49
CA PHE A 174 -14.23 -2.15 4.44
C PHE A 174 -15.50 -1.58 3.81
N GLN A 175 -15.40 -0.61 2.90
CA GLN A 175 -16.55 -0.16 2.11
C GLN A 175 -17.20 -1.34 1.36
N ARG A 176 -16.40 -2.18 0.72
CA ARG A 176 -16.88 -3.36 -0.03
C ARG A 176 -17.39 -4.48 0.87
N LEU A 177 -16.89 -4.58 2.10
CA LEU A 177 -17.41 -5.51 3.12
C LEU A 177 -18.71 -5.01 3.78
N GLY A 178 -19.11 -3.75 3.52
CA GLY A 178 -20.40 -3.19 3.96
C GLY A 178 -20.31 -2.06 4.99
N SER A 179 -19.11 -1.61 5.36
CA SER A 179 -18.95 -0.40 6.17
C SER A 179 -19.38 0.84 5.41
N LYS A 180 -19.88 1.85 6.12
CA LYS A 180 -19.91 3.24 5.60
C LYS A 180 -18.58 3.88 5.93
N VAL A 181 -17.79 4.22 4.90
CA VAL A 181 -16.43 4.73 5.08
C VAL A 181 -16.35 6.22 4.79
N THR A 182 -15.73 6.96 5.70
CA THR A 182 -15.35 8.37 5.48
C THR A 182 -13.83 8.51 5.61
N ILE A 183 -13.13 8.91 4.54
CA ILE A 183 -11.69 9.20 4.53
C ILE A 183 -11.48 10.68 4.79
N VAL A 184 -10.76 11.01 5.86
CA VAL A 184 -10.37 12.36 6.25
C VAL A 184 -8.92 12.58 5.85
N GLN A 185 -8.68 13.52 4.93
CA GLN A 185 -7.38 13.84 4.40
C GLN A 185 -7.07 15.32 4.56
N ARG A 186 -5.95 15.62 5.23
CA ARG A 186 -5.52 17.00 5.48
C ARG A 186 -5.17 17.75 4.19
N GLY A 187 -4.57 17.06 3.22
CA GLY A 187 -4.15 17.65 1.96
C GLY A 187 -5.31 17.92 0.99
N SER A 188 -5.01 18.64 -0.07
CA SER A 188 -5.94 18.94 -1.18
C SER A 188 -6.16 17.75 -2.13
N GLN A 189 -5.45 16.64 -1.94
CA GLN A 189 -5.62 15.41 -2.70
C GLN A 189 -5.32 14.16 -1.85
N LEU A 190 -5.88 13.03 -2.28
CA LEU A 190 -5.43 11.69 -1.90
C LEU A 190 -4.08 11.41 -2.53
N LEU A 191 -3.29 10.51 -1.95
CA LEU A 191 -1.98 10.11 -2.50
C LEU A 191 -1.11 11.33 -2.83
N PRO A 192 -0.64 12.10 -1.83
CA PRO A 192 -0.06 13.43 -2.04
C PRO A 192 1.24 13.47 -2.85
N ARG A 193 1.83 12.30 -3.16
CA ARG A 193 3.04 12.18 -3.99
C ARG A 193 2.73 11.90 -5.46
N GLU A 194 1.49 11.50 -5.78
CA GLU A 194 1.08 11.18 -7.14
C GLU A 194 0.81 12.45 -7.96
N ASP A 195 0.88 12.28 -9.28
CA ASP A 195 0.39 13.26 -10.24
C ASP A 195 -1.10 13.57 -10.01
N ALA A 196 -1.49 14.84 -10.15
CA ALA A 196 -2.81 15.32 -9.76
C ALA A 196 -3.97 14.59 -10.45
N GLU A 197 -3.82 14.24 -11.73
CA GLU A 197 -4.82 13.48 -12.49
C GLU A 197 -4.96 12.03 -12.01
N VAL A 198 -3.88 11.42 -11.49
CA VAL A 198 -3.91 10.07 -10.91
C VAL A 198 -4.67 10.12 -9.59
N SER A 199 -4.33 11.07 -8.71
CA SER A 199 -5.04 11.29 -7.45
C SER A 199 -6.52 11.60 -7.64
N ALA A 200 -6.86 12.40 -8.66
CA ALA A 200 -8.24 12.72 -9.01
C ALA A 200 -9.01 11.46 -9.48
N ALA A 201 -8.38 10.64 -10.33
CA ALA A 201 -8.99 9.39 -10.79
C ALA A 201 -9.20 8.39 -9.65
N VAL A 202 -8.24 8.26 -8.72
CA VAL A 202 -8.40 7.41 -7.52
C VAL A 202 -9.57 7.91 -6.66
N LYS A 203 -9.67 9.22 -6.44
CA LYS A 203 -10.79 9.82 -5.68
C LYS A 203 -12.14 9.50 -6.33
N GLU A 204 -12.27 9.73 -7.64
CA GLU A 204 -13.51 9.44 -8.38
C GLU A 204 -13.92 7.96 -8.26
N ILE A 205 -12.95 7.05 -8.36
CA ILE A 205 -13.19 5.61 -8.23
C ILE A 205 -13.72 5.26 -6.84
N VAL A 206 -13.07 5.69 -5.76
CA VAL A 206 -13.52 5.32 -4.41
C VAL A 206 -14.84 5.99 -4.04
N GLU A 207 -15.09 7.22 -4.50
CA GLU A 207 -16.38 7.90 -4.30
C GLU A 207 -17.51 7.21 -5.08
N SER A 208 -17.24 6.68 -6.27
CA SER A 208 -18.21 5.90 -7.04
C SER A 208 -18.65 4.60 -6.34
N GLU A 209 -17.82 4.10 -5.41
CA GLU A 209 -18.12 2.94 -4.55
C GLU A 209 -18.82 3.34 -3.24
N GLY A 210 -19.08 4.62 -3.04
CA GLY A 210 -19.78 5.17 -1.88
C GLY A 210 -18.88 5.54 -0.70
N VAL A 211 -17.56 5.58 -0.87
CA VAL A 211 -16.64 6.15 0.12
C VAL A 211 -16.81 7.67 0.14
N GLU A 212 -17.03 8.26 1.31
CA GLU A 212 -17.00 9.71 1.47
C GLU A 212 -15.55 10.19 1.62
N VAL A 213 -15.13 11.17 0.84
CA VAL A 213 -13.76 11.71 0.90
C VAL A 213 -13.79 13.19 1.29
N LEU A 214 -13.22 13.50 2.45
CA LEU A 214 -13.07 14.86 2.96
C LEU A 214 -11.62 15.32 2.76
N LEU A 215 -11.40 16.14 1.74
CA LEU A 215 -10.12 16.80 1.46
C LEU A 215 -10.02 18.14 2.20
N ASN A 216 -8.80 18.64 2.38
CA ASN A 216 -8.55 19.86 3.18
C ASN A 216 -9.22 19.79 4.56
N ALA A 217 -9.23 18.58 5.14
CA ALA A 217 -9.92 18.26 6.37
C ALA A 217 -8.89 17.97 7.47
N GLN A 218 -8.82 18.86 8.46
CA GLN A 218 -7.92 18.73 9.60
C GLN A 218 -8.67 18.20 10.81
N ALA A 219 -8.33 17.00 11.28
CA ALA A 219 -8.80 16.50 12.57
C ALA A 219 -8.31 17.42 13.70
N SER A 220 -9.23 17.85 14.56
CA SER A 220 -8.99 18.79 15.66
C SER A 220 -9.17 18.15 17.05
N GLY A 221 -9.86 17.02 17.14
CA GLY A 221 -9.96 16.26 18.39
C GLY A 221 -10.74 14.96 18.22
N ILE A 222 -10.59 14.06 19.19
CA ILE A 222 -11.35 12.81 19.29
C ILE A 222 -11.94 12.68 20.69
N LYS A 223 -13.17 12.20 20.77
CA LYS A 223 -13.86 11.91 22.03
C LYS A 223 -14.69 10.65 21.90
N THR A 224 -15.05 10.09 23.06
CA THR A 224 -15.97 8.97 23.15
C THR A 224 -17.27 9.37 23.83
N SER A 225 -18.35 8.69 23.47
CA SER A 225 -19.66 8.86 24.11
C SER A 225 -20.20 7.51 24.57
N ASP A 226 -20.28 7.31 25.89
CA ASP A 226 -20.89 6.12 26.48
C ASP A 226 -22.41 6.14 26.21
N GLY A 227 -22.93 5.08 25.59
CA GLY A 227 -24.36 4.93 25.29
C GLY A 227 -24.84 5.58 23.98
N ALA A 228 -23.94 6.22 23.21
CA ALA A 228 -24.24 6.62 21.83
C ALA A 228 -24.31 5.40 20.90
N ILE A 229 -25.04 5.53 19.79
CA ILE A 229 -25.09 4.48 18.74
C ILE A 229 -23.67 4.23 18.20
N PHE A 230 -22.89 5.30 18.02
CA PHE A 230 -21.50 5.25 17.59
C PHE A 230 -20.58 5.81 18.68
N PRO A 231 -19.66 5.01 19.24
CA PRO A 231 -18.85 5.41 20.38
C PRO A 231 -17.76 6.43 20.06
N ILE A 232 -17.33 6.58 18.80
CA ILE A 232 -16.25 7.50 18.40
C ILE A 232 -16.84 8.76 17.77
N THR A 233 -16.37 9.93 18.21
CA THR A 233 -16.59 11.20 17.50
C THR A 233 -15.24 11.84 17.15
N LEU A 234 -15.02 12.11 15.88
CA LEU A 234 -13.87 12.85 15.37
C LEU A 234 -14.31 14.27 14.99
N ASP A 235 -13.79 15.27 15.71
CA ASP A 235 -13.99 16.67 15.37
C ASP A 235 -12.98 17.07 14.30
N CYS A 236 -13.45 17.74 13.24
CA CYS A 236 -12.65 18.15 12.08
C CYS A 236 -12.96 19.59 11.67
N ASN A 237 -11.98 20.27 11.09
CA ASN A 237 -12.17 21.50 10.35
C ASN A 237 -12.01 21.19 8.85
N VAL A 238 -13.09 21.32 8.08
CA VAL A 238 -13.10 21.12 6.63
C VAL A 238 -13.31 22.46 5.97
N GLN A 239 -12.30 22.98 5.25
CA GLN A 239 -12.37 24.30 4.60
C GLN A 239 -12.92 25.39 5.55
N ASP A 240 -12.31 25.52 6.73
CA ASP A 240 -12.70 26.46 7.81
C ASP A 240 -14.09 26.25 8.43
N THR A 241 -14.77 25.16 8.09
CA THR A 241 -16.04 24.76 8.72
C THR A 241 -15.81 23.63 9.71
N ALA A 242 -16.18 23.85 10.98
CA ALA A 242 -16.13 22.82 12.01
C ALA A 242 -17.27 21.80 11.80
N ILE A 243 -16.90 20.52 11.76
CA ILE A 243 -17.83 19.39 11.67
C ILE A 243 -17.43 18.31 12.68
N SER A 244 -18.35 17.41 12.99
CA SER A 244 -18.09 16.21 13.79
C SER A 244 -18.55 14.97 13.04
N LEU A 245 -17.67 13.97 12.98
CA LEU A 245 -17.95 12.68 12.35
C LEU A 245 -18.15 11.63 13.44
N GLU A 246 -19.24 10.88 13.37
CA GLU A 246 -19.51 9.77 14.29
C GLU A 246 -19.21 8.43 13.62
N GLY A 247 -18.45 7.57 14.30
CA GLY A 247 -18.00 6.28 13.80
C GLY A 247 -18.11 5.17 14.83
N SER A 248 -18.33 3.94 14.36
CA SER A 248 -18.16 2.75 15.20
C SER A 248 -16.69 2.51 15.48
N HIS A 249 -15.83 2.78 14.50
CA HIS A 249 -14.37 2.64 14.58
C HIS A 249 -13.68 3.81 13.87
N ILE A 250 -12.42 4.06 14.24
CA ILE A 250 -11.52 4.95 13.52
C ILE A 250 -10.21 4.23 13.20
N LEU A 251 -9.76 4.28 11.95
CA LEU A 251 -8.43 3.84 11.51
C LEU A 251 -7.47 5.04 11.47
N LEU A 252 -6.37 4.95 12.20
CA LEU A 252 -5.28 5.90 12.16
C LEU A 252 -4.27 5.46 11.09
N ALA A 253 -4.34 6.10 9.92
CA ALA A 253 -3.47 5.86 8.77
C ALA A 253 -2.59 7.09 8.46
N THR A 254 -2.05 7.72 9.51
CA THR A 254 -1.37 9.03 9.44
C THR A 254 0.13 8.98 9.16
N GLY A 255 0.70 7.79 9.01
CA GLY A 255 2.13 7.59 8.76
C GLY A 255 2.72 6.48 9.62
N ARG A 256 4.04 6.38 9.55
CA ARG A 256 4.84 5.34 10.19
C ARG A 256 6.09 5.97 10.81
N GLN A 257 6.62 5.33 11.86
CA GLN A 257 7.82 5.76 12.56
C GLN A 257 8.80 4.59 12.73
N PRO A 258 10.12 4.84 12.69
CA PRO A 258 11.14 3.81 12.80
C PRO A 258 11.18 3.19 14.20
N ASN A 259 11.47 1.88 14.25
CA ASN A 259 11.64 1.12 15.49
C ASN A 259 13.07 1.25 16.03
N THR A 260 13.51 2.48 16.25
CA THR A 260 14.89 2.83 16.66
C THR A 260 14.97 3.35 18.08
N ASP A 261 13.84 3.74 18.66
CA ASP A 261 13.72 4.33 20.00
C ASP A 261 14.03 3.34 21.13
N THR A 262 13.89 2.03 20.89
CA THR A 262 14.21 0.97 21.86
C THR A 262 15.66 0.52 21.80
N LEU A 263 16.41 0.89 20.75
CA LEU A 263 17.74 0.33 20.47
C LEU A 263 18.89 0.96 21.28
N ARG A 264 18.65 2.10 21.96
CA ARG A 264 19.70 2.88 22.64
C ARG A 264 20.89 3.20 21.73
N LEU A 265 20.60 3.72 20.54
CA LEU A 265 21.58 4.01 19.49
C LEU A 265 22.70 4.98 19.93
N ASP A 266 22.45 5.81 20.95
CA ASP A 266 23.45 6.66 21.60
C ASP A 266 24.63 5.84 22.17
N LYS A 267 24.35 4.65 22.72
CA LYS A 267 25.38 3.72 23.22
C LYS A 267 26.23 3.12 22.11
N ALA A 268 25.69 3.07 20.90
CA ALA A 268 26.35 2.55 19.73
C ALA A 268 27.10 3.61 18.90
N GLY A 269 26.97 4.89 19.24
CA GLY A 269 27.48 6.00 18.42
C GLY A 269 26.73 6.20 17.10
N VAL A 270 25.50 5.65 16.98
CA VAL A 270 24.70 5.71 15.76
C VAL A 270 23.82 6.96 15.77
N VAL A 271 23.91 7.76 14.72
CA VAL A 271 23.16 9.01 14.56
C VAL A 271 21.84 8.77 13.84
N THR A 272 20.77 9.38 14.34
CA THR A 272 19.45 9.43 13.69
C THR A 272 19.14 10.82 13.16
N ASP A 273 18.17 10.93 12.26
CA ASP A 273 17.58 12.21 11.86
C ASP A 273 16.54 12.70 12.88
N THR A 274 15.89 13.83 12.62
CA THR A 274 14.88 14.41 13.52
C THR A 274 13.60 13.60 13.64
N LYS A 275 13.38 12.61 12.77
CA LYS A 275 12.24 11.69 12.79
C LYS A 275 12.60 10.34 13.41
N GLY A 276 13.87 10.15 13.80
CA GLY A 276 14.38 8.93 14.41
C GLY A 276 14.91 7.89 13.41
N HIS A 277 14.97 8.20 12.12
CA HIS A 277 15.53 7.29 11.12
C HIS A 277 17.06 7.26 11.23
N ILE A 278 17.67 6.08 11.12
CA ILE A 278 19.13 5.94 11.19
C ILE A 278 19.76 6.56 9.95
N GLN A 279 20.70 7.50 10.12
CA GLN A 279 21.40 8.08 8.99
C GLN A 279 22.43 7.09 8.44
N VAL A 280 22.36 6.84 7.14
CA VAL A 280 23.28 5.95 6.42
C VAL A 280 23.86 6.62 5.17
N ASN A 281 25.04 6.16 4.75
CA ASN A 281 25.57 6.46 3.43
C ASN A 281 24.94 5.57 2.34
N THR A 282 25.40 5.72 1.10
CA THR A 282 24.84 5.02 -0.07
C THR A 282 25.12 3.52 -0.12
N THR A 283 26.01 3.05 0.77
CA THR A 283 26.31 1.64 1.02
C THR A 283 25.71 1.15 2.34
N LEU A 284 24.73 1.87 2.90
CA LEU A 284 23.97 1.52 4.11
C LEU A 284 24.76 1.51 5.42
N GLN A 285 25.96 2.10 5.41
CA GLN A 285 26.81 2.22 6.59
C GLN A 285 26.36 3.41 7.44
N THR A 286 26.29 3.22 8.76
CA THR A 286 25.89 4.27 9.71
C THR A 286 27.08 5.17 10.08
N SER A 287 26.89 6.11 11.03
CA SER A 287 27.99 6.89 11.63
C SER A 287 29.02 6.03 12.39
N THR A 288 28.69 4.78 12.72
CA THR A 288 29.60 3.81 13.33
C THR A 288 30.05 2.80 12.26
N PRO A 289 31.36 2.69 11.94
CA PRO A 289 31.84 1.98 10.74
C PRO A 289 31.44 0.50 10.61
N HIS A 290 31.28 -0.21 11.73
CA HIS A 290 30.90 -1.64 11.75
C HIS A 290 29.40 -1.86 11.96
N ILE A 291 28.58 -0.81 11.91
CA ILE A 291 27.13 -0.88 12.05
C ILE A 291 26.47 -0.37 10.76
N TYR A 292 25.52 -1.15 10.26
CA TYR A 292 24.76 -0.89 9.04
C TYR A 292 23.27 -0.86 9.37
N ALA A 293 22.47 -0.10 8.61
CA ALA A 293 21.02 -0.08 8.76
C ALA A 293 20.33 -0.30 7.41
N LEU A 294 19.27 -1.12 7.40
CA LEU A 294 18.56 -1.58 6.20
C LEU A 294 17.05 -1.45 6.37
N GLY A 295 16.33 -1.36 5.25
CA GLY A 295 14.88 -1.27 5.26
C GLY A 295 14.36 0.01 5.93
N ASP A 296 13.13 -0.04 6.40
CA ASP A 296 12.40 1.19 6.76
C ASP A 296 13.04 1.99 7.92
N CYS A 297 13.90 1.38 8.74
CA CYS A 297 14.48 2.08 9.89
C CYS A 297 15.53 3.15 9.54
N HIS A 298 16.10 3.13 8.33
CA HIS A 298 16.99 4.22 7.83
C HIS A 298 16.25 5.27 6.99
N GLY A 299 14.96 5.05 6.72
CA GLY A 299 14.10 5.97 6.00
C GLY A 299 14.06 5.71 4.50
N GLY A 300 13.73 6.75 3.72
CA GLY A 300 13.52 6.61 2.28
C GLY A 300 12.20 5.90 1.92
N PRO A 301 12.12 5.23 0.75
CA PRO A 301 10.93 4.50 0.34
C PRO A 301 10.72 3.23 1.19
N ALA A 302 9.70 3.23 2.05
CA ALA A 302 9.35 2.11 2.92
C ALA A 302 8.56 1.02 2.18
N PHE A 303 9.26 0.15 1.46
CA PHE A 303 8.67 -0.99 0.77
C PHE A 303 9.48 -2.27 1.00
N THR A 304 8.80 -3.42 1.08
CA THR A 304 9.43 -4.73 1.29
C THR A 304 10.56 -5.01 0.28
N HIS A 305 10.34 -4.71 -0.99
CA HIS A 305 11.33 -4.96 -2.04
C HIS A 305 12.54 -4.00 -1.96
N ILE A 306 12.43 -2.86 -1.28
CA ILE A 306 13.55 -1.96 -0.97
C ILE A 306 14.42 -2.57 0.11
N SER A 307 13.84 -3.11 1.18
CA SER A 307 14.60 -3.88 2.18
C SER A 307 15.32 -5.09 1.56
N TYR A 308 14.69 -5.78 0.59
CA TYR A 308 15.36 -6.85 -0.16
C TYR A 308 16.51 -6.37 -1.04
N ASP A 309 16.41 -5.19 -1.64
CA ASP A 309 17.51 -4.63 -2.42
C ASP A 309 18.63 -4.08 -1.52
N ASP A 310 18.30 -3.57 -0.34
CA ASP A 310 19.29 -3.21 0.69
C ASP A 310 20.12 -4.42 1.11
N PHE A 311 19.47 -5.58 1.30
CA PHE A 311 20.19 -6.84 1.50
C PHE A 311 21.15 -7.15 0.34
N ARG A 312 20.77 -6.88 -0.91
CA ARG A 312 21.66 -7.12 -2.07
C ARG A 312 22.89 -6.22 -2.03
N ILE A 313 22.77 -4.97 -1.57
CA ILE A 313 23.92 -4.08 -1.34
C ILE A 313 24.87 -4.68 -0.30
N ILE A 314 24.33 -5.08 0.85
CA ILE A 314 25.12 -5.70 1.93
C ILE A 314 25.76 -7.02 1.48
N ARG A 315 25.01 -7.89 0.80
CA ARG A 315 25.52 -9.15 0.24
C ARG A 315 26.68 -8.91 -0.72
N ASP A 316 26.53 -7.96 -1.63
CA ASP A 316 27.58 -7.66 -2.61
C ASP A 316 28.84 -7.08 -1.92
N HIS A 317 28.67 -6.30 -0.85
CA HIS A 317 29.76 -5.79 -0.04
C HIS A 317 30.51 -6.89 0.74
N PHE A 318 29.79 -7.71 1.52
CA PHE A 318 30.39 -8.63 2.50
C PHE A 318 30.66 -10.04 1.97
N ILE A 319 29.88 -10.51 1.00
CA ILE A 319 30.02 -11.87 0.47
C ILE A 319 30.79 -11.85 -0.83
N HIS A 320 30.45 -10.94 -1.74
CA HIS A 320 31.06 -10.88 -3.06
C HIS A 320 32.30 -9.98 -3.12
N ASN A 321 32.53 -9.14 -2.11
CA ASN A 321 33.60 -8.12 -2.09
C ASN A 321 33.56 -7.18 -3.31
N THR A 322 32.35 -6.91 -3.84
CA THR A 322 32.11 -6.04 -4.98
C THR A 322 31.33 -4.79 -4.53
N THR A 323 32.02 -3.91 -3.81
CA THR A 323 31.41 -2.74 -3.15
C THR A 323 30.95 -1.64 -4.12
N ALA A 324 31.46 -1.63 -5.36
CA ALA A 324 31.25 -0.51 -6.30
C ALA A 324 30.07 -0.68 -7.27
N ALA A 325 29.37 -1.82 -7.29
CA ALA A 325 28.39 -2.11 -8.34
C ALA A 325 26.94 -1.75 -7.97
N ARG A 326 26.56 -1.79 -6.68
CA ARG A 326 25.19 -1.55 -6.22
C ARG A 326 25.20 -0.63 -5.01
N THR A 327 24.53 0.51 -5.15
CA THR A 327 24.30 1.47 -4.07
C THR A 327 22.81 1.82 -4.02
N THR A 328 22.40 2.58 -3.02
CA THR A 328 21.05 3.17 -3.00
C THR A 328 20.86 4.27 -4.05
N GLU A 329 21.96 4.77 -4.64
CA GLU A 329 21.90 5.78 -5.71
C GLU A 329 21.37 5.18 -7.01
N ASN A 330 20.51 5.93 -7.71
CA ASN A 330 19.95 5.54 -9.01
C ASN A 330 19.12 4.24 -9.01
N ARG A 331 18.69 3.77 -7.83
CA ARG A 331 17.74 2.66 -7.72
C ARG A 331 16.41 3.05 -8.39
N LEU A 332 15.93 2.20 -9.28
CA LEU A 332 14.55 2.23 -9.75
C LEU A 332 13.65 1.71 -8.61
N VAL A 333 12.78 2.58 -8.09
CA VAL A 333 11.89 2.29 -6.96
C VAL A 333 10.47 2.11 -7.48
N PRO A 334 10.03 0.88 -7.78
CA PRO A 334 8.64 0.61 -8.14
C PRO A 334 7.77 0.62 -6.89
N TYR A 335 6.47 0.84 -7.04
CA TYR A 335 5.51 0.45 -6.02
C TYR A 335 4.14 0.14 -6.63
N THR A 336 3.35 -0.59 -5.86
CA THR A 336 1.94 -0.84 -6.17
C THR A 336 1.13 -0.51 -4.93
N VAL A 337 0.09 0.30 -5.11
CA VAL A 337 -1.01 0.45 -4.13
C VAL A 337 -2.10 -0.53 -4.54
N TYR A 338 -2.52 -1.37 -3.60
CA TYR A 338 -3.47 -2.46 -3.85
C TYR A 338 -4.92 -2.03 -3.66
N THR A 339 -5.24 -0.79 -4.04
CA THR A 339 -6.62 -0.43 -4.37
C THR A 339 -7.10 -1.26 -5.57
N ASP A 340 -8.39 -1.18 -5.85
CA ASP A 340 -8.99 -1.78 -7.02
C ASP A 340 -9.73 -0.72 -7.84
N PRO A 341 -9.25 -0.40 -9.06
CA PRO A 341 -8.06 -0.95 -9.70
C PRO A 341 -6.73 -0.63 -8.97
N GLN A 342 -5.71 -1.46 -9.24
CA GLN A 342 -4.36 -1.29 -8.70
C GLN A 342 -3.72 -0.04 -9.27
N LEU A 343 -2.91 0.64 -8.45
CA LEU A 343 -2.04 1.73 -8.88
C LEU A 343 -0.59 1.27 -8.84
N GLY A 344 0.00 0.96 -9.99
CA GLY A 344 1.43 0.70 -10.13
C GLY A 344 2.18 1.96 -10.57
N HIS A 345 3.34 2.24 -9.99
CA HIS A 345 4.21 3.34 -10.42
C HIS A 345 5.69 2.93 -10.44
N ILE A 346 6.45 3.51 -11.38
CA ILE A 346 7.90 3.46 -11.45
C ILE A 346 8.48 4.77 -11.99
N GLY A 347 9.62 5.19 -11.46
CA GLY A 347 10.42 6.29 -12.02
C GLY A 347 10.02 7.65 -11.46
N LEU A 348 10.05 8.67 -12.30
CA LEU A 348 9.75 10.06 -11.93
C LEU A 348 8.30 10.42 -12.28
N HIS A 349 7.62 11.11 -11.37
CA HIS A 349 6.41 11.86 -11.70
C HIS A 349 6.76 13.05 -12.61
N GLU A 350 5.74 13.65 -13.23
CA GLU A 350 5.94 14.74 -14.19
C GLU A 350 6.64 15.94 -13.55
N SER A 351 6.17 16.37 -12.38
CA SER A 351 6.73 17.49 -11.64
C SER A 351 8.19 17.22 -11.23
N GLU A 352 8.48 16.00 -10.79
CA GLU A 352 9.84 15.60 -10.42
C GLU A 352 10.78 15.56 -11.62
N ALA A 353 10.31 15.10 -12.79
CA ALA A 353 11.10 15.09 -14.01
C ALA A 353 11.42 16.51 -14.48
N GLN A 354 10.45 17.42 -14.42
CA GLN A 354 10.65 18.84 -14.75
C GLN A 354 11.65 19.51 -13.80
N GLU A 355 11.60 19.20 -12.50
CA GLU A 355 12.50 19.76 -11.49
C GLU A 355 13.93 19.19 -11.59
N LYS A 356 14.05 17.85 -11.65
CA LYS A 356 15.35 17.15 -11.56
C LYS A 356 16.11 17.14 -12.89
N LEU A 357 15.41 17.28 -14.03
CA LEU A 357 15.99 17.14 -15.36
C LEU A 357 15.64 18.34 -16.26
N PRO A 358 15.98 19.59 -15.85
CA PRO A 358 15.57 20.81 -16.56
C PRO A 358 16.16 20.94 -17.98
N SER A 359 17.18 20.15 -18.32
CA SER A 359 17.78 20.10 -19.65
C SER A 359 17.11 19.13 -20.62
N LYS A 360 16.24 18.23 -20.14
CA LYS A 360 15.53 17.26 -20.98
C LYS A 360 14.21 17.85 -21.48
N LYS A 361 13.79 17.42 -22.67
CA LYS A 361 12.46 17.75 -23.20
C LYS A 361 11.42 16.83 -22.58
N ILE A 362 10.90 17.18 -21.41
CA ILE A 362 9.90 16.36 -20.72
C ILE A 362 8.59 16.37 -21.51
N GLN A 363 8.09 15.19 -21.85
CA GLN A 363 6.77 14.98 -22.45
C GLN A 363 5.98 13.98 -21.61
N THR A 364 4.66 14.14 -21.59
CA THR A 364 3.77 13.23 -20.87
C THR A 364 2.66 12.69 -21.77
N ALA A 365 2.27 11.45 -21.50
CA ALA A 365 1.13 10.80 -22.12
C ALA A 365 0.15 10.37 -21.04
N VAL A 366 -1.14 10.59 -21.24
CA VAL A 366 -2.21 10.13 -20.35
C VAL A 366 -3.31 9.48 -21.19
N MET A 367 -3.48 8.17 -21.01
CA MET A 367 -4.46 7.37 -21.73
C MET A 367 -5.44 6.72 -20.75
N PRO A 368 -6.74 7.07 -20.79
CA PRO A 368 -7.76 6.41 -19.98
C PRO A 368 -7.88 4.90 -20.27
N MET A 369 -8.15 4.09 -19.24
CA MET A 369 -8.29 2.62 -19.37
C MET A 369 -9.43 2.18 -20.31
N LYS A 370 -10.40 3.05 -20.59
CA LYS A 370 -11.44 2.82 -21.63
C LYS A 370 -10.91 2.68 -23.06
N TYR A 371 -9.65 3.03 -23.31
CA TYR A 371 -8.98 2.79 -24.60
C TYR A 371 -8.20 1.47 -24.63
N VAL A 372 -8.22 0.69 -23.54
CA VAL A 372 -7.52 -0.60 -23.43
C VAL A 372 -8.50 -1.73 -23.78
N ALA A 373 -8.26 -2.40 -24.91
CA ALA A 373 -9.14 -3.44 -25.43
C ALA A 373 -9.44 -4.56 -24.42
N ARG A 374 -8.41 -5.00 -23.68
CA ARG A 374 -8.58 -6.02 -22.65
C ARG A 374 -9.43 -5.54 -21.48
N ALA A 375 -9.27 -4.28 -21.05
CA ALA A 375 -10.07 -3.69 -19.98
C ALA A 375 -11.55 -3.58 -20.38
N LEU A 376 -11.83 -3.25 -21.64
CA LEU A 376 -13.18 -3.27 -22.20
C LEU A 376 -13.78 -4.69 -22.21
N GLU A 377 -13.01 -5.71 -22.60
CA GLU A 377 -13.50 -7.10 -22.61
C GLU A 377 -13.84 -7.61 -21.21
N THR A 378 -13.08 -7.18 -20.20
CA THR A 378 -13.27 -7.61 -18.82
C THR A 378 -14.16 -6.69 -17.99
N ASP A 379 -14.71 -5.62 -18.57
CA ASP A 379 -15.51 -4.60 -17.88
C ASP A 379 -14.75 -3.89 -16.72
N GLU A 380 -13.45 -3.67 -16.91
CA GLU A 380 -12.54 -3.07 -15.91
C GLU A 380 -11.89 -1.79 -16.45
N THR A 381 -12.70 -0.88 -16.98
CA THR A 381 -12.23 0.32 -17.72
C THR A 381 -11.88 1.53 -16.84
N ARG A 382 -11.91 1.37 -15.51
CA ARG A 382 -11.65 2.44 -14.54
C ARG A 382 -10.15 2.76 -14.50
N GLY A 383 -9.82 4.05 -14.37
CA GLY A 383 -8.44 4.52 -14.23
C GLY A 383 -7.77 4.94 -15.55
N LEU A 384 -6.43 4.99 -15.53
CA LEU A 384 -5.59 5.52 -16.62
C LEU A 384 -4.17 4.94 -16.60
N MET A 385 -3.50 5.03 -17.74
CA MET A 385 -2.04 4.91 -17.85
C MET A 385 -1.44 6.30 -18.07
N LYS A 386 -0.38 6.64 -17.33
CA LYS A 386 0.41 7.86 -17.51
C LYS A 386 1.87 7.48 -17.75
N ALA A 387 2.54 8.18 -18.66
CA ALA A 387 3.98 8.06 -18.85
C ALA A 387 4.64 9.44 -18.87
N VAL A 388 5.90 9.47 -18.43
CA VAL A 388 6.80 10.61 -18.48
C VAL A 388 8.03 10.17 -19.26
N VAL A 389 8.38 10.89 -20.31
CA VAL A 389 9.49 10.55 -21.21
C VAL A 389 10.35 11.76 -21.52
N ASP A 390 11.59 11.51 -21.92
CA ASP A 390 12.40 12.48 -22.65
C ASP A 390 12.00 12.44 -24.14
N GLY A 391 11.33 13.49 -24.61
CA GLY A 391 10.82 13.58 -25.97
C GLY A 391 11.90 13.56 -27.06
N GLU A 392 13.15 13.93 -26.73
CA GLU A 392 14.27 13.86 -27.67
C GLU A 392 14.80 12.43 -27.77
N SER A 393 15.35 11.91 -26.66
CA SER A 393 15.98 10.58 -26.65
C SER A 393 14.98 9.43 -26.76
N GLY A 394 13.74 9.64 -26.34
CA GLY A 394 12.72 8.60 -26.17
C GLY A 394 12.87 7.79 -24.89
N GLU A 395 13.79 8.17 -23.99
CA GLU A 395 13.97 7.53 -22.69
C GLU A 395 12.69 7.61 -21.85
N ILE A 396 12.30 6.48 -21.25
CA ILE A 396 11.19 6.42 -20.30
C ILE A 396 11.72 6.86 -18.94
N LEU A 397 11.17 7.96 -18.41
CA LEU A 397 11.59 8.56 -17.14
C LEU A 397 10.67 8.11 -16.00
N GLY A 398 9.39 7.85 -16.29
CA GLY A 398 8.45 7.31 -15.34
C GLY A 398 7.17 6.80 -15.98
N PHE A 399 6.45 5.97 -15.24
CA PHE A 399 5.22 5.34 -15.68
C PHE A 399 4.31 5.04 -14.50
N THR A 400 3.02 5.33 -14.67
CA THR A 400 1.96 5.05 -13.72
C THR A 400 0.83 4.30 -14.42
N CYS A 401 0.34 3.22 -13.83
CA CYS A 401 -0.85 2.52 -14.30
C CYS A 401 -1.85 2.36 -13.16
N LEU A 402 -2.94 3.10 -13.24
CA LEU A 402 -4.15 2.89 -12.45
C LEU A 402 -5.11 2.04 -13.27
N GLY A 403 -5.12 0.73 -13.04
CA GLY A 403 -5.90 -0.20 -13.84
C GLY A 403 -5.90 -1.63 -13.26
N VAL A 404 -6.74 -2.49 -13.82
CA VAL A 404 -6.67 -3.94 -13.52
C VAL A 404 -5.27 -4.45 -13.86
N GLU A 405 -4.64 -5.18 -12.93
CA GLU A 405 -3.23 -5.61 -13.02
C GLU A 405 -2.22 -4.45 -13.23
N GLY A 406 -2.51 -3.24 -12.73
CA GLY A 406 -1.66 -2.06 -12.93
C GLY A 406 -0.22 -2.23 -12.44
N GLY A 407 -0.01 -3.02 -11.37
CA GLY A 407 1.33 -3.36 -10.88
C GLY A 407 2.14 -4.20 -11.87
N GLU A 408 1.49 -5.15 -12.56
CA GLU A 408 2.12 -6.02 -13.56
C GLU A 408 2.48 -5.24 -14.83
N ILE A 409 1.60 -4.35 -15.28
CA ILE A 409 1.89 -3.48 -16.44
C ILE A 409 3.03 -2.52 -16.14
N MET A 410 3.06 -1.94 -14.94
CA MET A 410 4.19 -1.13 -14.49
C MET A 410 5.48 -1.93 -14.47
N SER A 411 5.46 -3.17 -13.98
CA SER A 411 6.65 -4.04 -13.93
C SER A 411 7.22 -4.33 -15.32
N LEU A 412 6.39 -4.42 -16.35
CA LEU A 412 6.86 -4.53 -17.74
C LEU A 412 7.62 -3.27 -18.16
N VAL A 413 7.10 -2.08 -17.85
CA VAL A 413 7.79 -0.81 -18.14
C VAL A 413 9.07 -0.68 -17.31
N GLN A 414 9.07 -1.14 -16.07
CA GLN A 414 10.29 -1.22 -15.25
C GLN A 414 11.37 -2.07 -15.94
N VAL A 415 11.01 -3.23 -16.48
CA VAL A 415 11.96 -4.07 -17.24
C VAL A 415 12.48 -3.34 -18.49
N ALA A 416 11.62 -2.59 -19.18
CA ALA A 416 12.02 -1.77 -20.31
C ALA A 416 13.04 -0.68 -19.90
N MET A 417 12.81 0.01 -18.77
CA MET A 417 13.73 0.99 -18.20
C MET A 417 15.07 0.35 -17.81
N MET A 418 15.04 -0.84 -17.18
CA MET A 418 16.26 -1.59 -16.85
C MET A 418 17.06 -1.98 -18.10
N GLY A 419 16.36 -2.34 -19.18
CA GLY A 419 16.94 -2.62 -20.49
C GLY A 419 17.34 -1.39 -21.30
N LYS A 420 17.10 -0.18 -20.77
CA LYS A 420 17.29 1.10 -21.46
C LYS A 420 16.55 1.18 -22.81
N LEU A 421 15.41 0.51 -22.90
CA LEU A 421 14.52 0.61 -24.05
C LEU A 421 13.84 1.98 -24.06
N THR A 422 13.61 2.51 -25.24
CA THR A 422 12.85 3.74 -25.45
C THR A 422 11.36 3.44 -25.48
N TYR A 423 10.52 4.48 -25.30
CA TYR A 423 9.08 4.32 -25.48
C TYR A 423 8.73 3.86 -26.90
N ARG A 424 9.56 4.19 -27.90
CA ARG A 424 9.36 3.79 -29.31
C ARG A 424 9.56 2.28 -29.49
N ASP A 425 10.48 1.68 -28.74
CA ASP A 425 10.65 0.23 -28.74
C ASP A 425 9.40 -0.47 -28.21
N LEU A 426 8.74 0.09 -27.18
CA LEU A 426 7.45 -0.40 -26.68
C LEU A 426 6.31 -0.09 -27.66
N GLN A 427 6.37 1.04 -28.36
CA GLN A 427 5.37 1.43 -29.37
C GLN A 427 5.30 0.44 -30.53
N GLU A 428 6.45 -0.07 -30.98
CA GLU A 428 6.56 -0.96 -32.15
C GLU A 428 6.63 -2.45 -31.77
N ALA A 429 6.61 -2.77 -30.47
CA ALA A 429 6.66 -4.15 -30.00
C ALA A 429 5.40 -4.95 -30.37
N VAL A 430 5.58 -6.23 -30.69
CA VAL A 430 4.48 -7.16 -30.95
C VAL A 430 3.98 -7.74 -29.62
N PHE A 431 2.89 -7.19 -29.10
CA PHE A 431 2.19 -7.72 -27.93
C PHE A 431 1.05 -8.67 -28.34
N ALA A 432 0.73 -9.63 -27.46
CA ALA A 432 -0.41 -10.51 -27.66
C ALA A 432 -1.73 -9.72 -27.56
N HIS A 433 -2.74 -10.11 -28.36
CA HIS A 433 -4.04 -9.45 -28.42
C HIS A 433 -5.21 -10.38 -28.08
N PRO A 434 -6.22 -9.94 -27.30
CA PRO A 434 -6.22 -8.70 -26.52
C PRO A 434 -5.48 -8.89 -25.18
N THR A 435 -4.50 -8.04 -24.87
CA THR A 435 -3.89 -7.97 -23.52
C THR A 435 -3.85 -6.56 -22.97
N LEU A 436 -3.60 -6.44 -21.66
CA LEU A 436 -3.41 -5.13 -21.02
C LEU A 436 -2.09 -4.47 -21.49
N ALA A 437 -1.02 -5.26 -21.63
CA ALA A 437 0.29 -4.77 -22.05
C ALA A 437 0.30 -4.20 -23.47
N GLU A 438 -0.53 -4.74 -24.37
CA GLU A 438 -0.73 -4.23 -25.73
C GLU A 438 -1.04 -2.74 -25.78
N SER A 439 -1.70 -2.17 -24.76
CA SER A 439 -2.04 -0.76 -24.80
C SER A 439 -0.83 0.17 -24.70
N LEU A 440 0.35 -0.37 -24.38
CA LEU A 440 1.60 0.35 -24.55
C LEU A 440 1.85 0.72 -26.02
N ASN A 441 1.35 -0.02 -27.02
CA ASN A 441 1.43 0.44 -28.42
C ASN A 441 0.69 1.79 -28.63
N ASN A 442 -0.42 1.99 -27.91
CA ASN A 442 -1.33 3.12 -28.09
C ASN A 442 -1.02 4.32 -27.18
N LEU A 443 -0.50 4.07 -25.97
CA LEU A 443 -0.24 5.10 -24.95
C LEU A 443 0.57 6.27 -25.51
N TRP A 444 1.61 5.98 -26.29
CA TRP A 444 2.54 6.99 -26.80
C TRP A 444 1.91 7.95 -27.81
N GLY A 445 0.78 7.57 -28.42
CA GLY A 445 -0.01 8.48 -29.26
C GLY A 445 -0.61 9.66 -28.48
N PHE A 446 -0.59 9.61 -27.15
CA PHE A 446 -1.07 10.69 -26.26
C PHE A 446 0.05 11.64 -25.80
N LEU A 447 1.30 11.46 -26.24
CA LEU A 447 2.41 12.32 -25.86
C LEU A 447 2.17 13.78 -26.28
N LYS A 448 2.42 14.72 -25.36
CA LYS A 448 2.35 16.17 -25.58
C LYS A 448 3.67 16.83 -25.20
#